data_AF-A0A354FN82-F1
#
_entry.id   AF-A0A354FN82-F1
#
_cell.length_a   1.000
_cell.length_b   1.000
_cell.length_c   1.000
_cell.angle_alpha   90.00
_cell.angle_beta   90.00
_cell.angle_gamma   90.00
#
_symmetry.space_group_name_H-M   'P 1'
#
loop_
_entity.id
_entity.type
_entity.pdbx_description
1 polymer ?
#
loop_
_entity_poly.entity_id
_entity_poly.type
_entity_poly.pdbx_seq_one_letter_code
_entity_poly.pdbx_strand_id
1 'polypeptide(L)' 'MELPQLDTLSSPHERDQFEQYARELSRDQIHKSLNQTTKLLQIYDQTGKAPPVLQMMKTVLQAELDSRQPS' A
#
# COMPACT_ATOMS: atom_id res chain seq x y z
N MET A 1 -14.43 5.74 18.79
CA MET A 1 -14.44 4.99 17.51
C MET A 1 -13.26 4.04 17.57
N GLU A 2 -13.51 2.74 17.50
CA GLU A 2 -12.44 1.74 17.45
C GLU A 2 -11.97 1.62 15.99
N LEU A 3 -10.66 1.73 15.77
CA LEU A 3 -10.08 1.50 14.44
C LEU A 3 -10.24 0.01 14.11
N PRO A 4 -10.67 -0.36 12.89
CA PRO A 4 -10.75 -1.76 12.49
C PRO A 4 -9.38 -2.42 12.65
N GLN A 5 -9.33 -3.57 13.33
CA GLN A 5 -8.10 -4.34 13.49
C GLN A 5 -7.68 -4.90 12.13
N LEU A 6 -6.66 -4.29 11.53
CA LEU A 6 -6.04 -4.70 10.25
C LEU A 6 -4.89 -5.70 10.49
N ASP A 7 -4.97 -6.50 11.56
CA ASP A 7 -3.94 -7.47 11.95
C ASP A 7 -3.99 -8.78 11.13
N THR A 8 -4.88 -8.87 10.14
CA THR A 8 -4.85 -9.98 9.19
C THR A 8 -3.60 -9.87 8.32
N LEU A 9 -2.76 -10.90 8.35
CA LEU A 9 -1.71 -11.10 7.36
C LEU A 9 -2.33 -10.98 5.97
N SER A 10 -1.74 -10.14 5.11
CA SER A 10 -2.21 -10.04 3.73
C SER A 10 -2.14 -11.41 3.06
N SER A 11 -3.29 -11.94 2.68
CA SER A 11 -3.39 -13.16 1.91
C SER A 11 -2.72 -12.94 0.55
N PRO A 12 -2.08 -13.96 -0.04
CA PRO A 12 -1.60 -13.91 -1.42
C PRO A 12 -2.68 -13.39 -2.39
N HIS A 13 -3.94 -13.76 -2.17
CA HIS A 13 -5.06 -13.30 -2.98
C HIS A 13 -5.32 -11.78 -2.88
N GLU A 14 -5.19 -11.20 -1.69
CA GLU A 14 -5.35 -9.74 -1.51
C GLU A 14 -4.23 -8.97 -2.22
N ARG A 15 -3.02 -9.53 -2.22
CA ARG A 15 -1.89 -8.98 -2.96
C ARG A 15 -2.17 -9.01 -4.46
N ASP A 16 -2.59 -10.14 -5.01
CA ASP A 16 -2.87 -10.30 -6.43
C ASP A 16 -3.96 -9.33 -6.91
N GLN A 17 -5.04 -9.19 -6.13
CA GLN A 17 -6.12 -8.24 -6.41
C GLN A 17 -5.61 -6.80 -6.40
N PHE A 18 -4.76 -6.45 -5.43
CA PHE A 18 -4.21 -5.10 -5.34
C PHE A 18 -3.18 -4.81 -6.43
N GLU A 19 -2.38 -5.79 -6.86
CA GLU A 19 -1.48 -5.68 -8.01
C GLU A 19 -2.25 -5.43 -9.31
N GLN A 20 -3.37 -6.13 -9.52
CA GLN A 20 -4.25 -5.87 -10.67
C GLN A 20 -4.78 -4.44 -10.65
N TYR A 21 -5.30 -4.00 -9.50
CA TYR A 21 -5.78 -2.63 -9.33
C TYR A 21 -4.67 -1.58 -9.57
N ALA A 22 -3.47 -1.79 -9.02
CA ALA A 22 -2.36 -0.86 -9.16
C ALA A 22 -1.94 -0.68 -10.63
N ARG A 23 -2.03 -1.74 -11.45
CA ARG A 23 -1.75 -1.66 -12.89
C ARG A 23 -2.73 -0.75 -13.64
N GLU A 24 -3.98 -0.68 -13.20
CA GLU A 24 -5.01 0.17 -13.82
C GLU A 24 -4.88 1.65 -13.42
N LEU A 25 -4.15 1.97 -12.35
CA LEU A 25 -3.97 3.34 -11.89
C LEU A 25 -3.07 4.16 -12.84
N SER A 26 -3.37 5.45 -12.97
CA SER A 26 -2.43 6.41 -13.56
C SER A 26 -1.23 6.65 -12.63
N ARG A 27 -0.12 7.15 -13.18
CA ARG A 27 1.08 7.47 -12.39
C ARG A 27 0.80 8.47 -11.26
N ASP A 28 -0.03 9.50 -11.51
CA ASP A 28 -0.43 10.46 -10.47
C ASP A 28 -1.24 9.80 -9.35
N GLN A 29 -2.16 8.89 -9.70
CA GLN A 29 -2.91 8.11 -8.70
C GLN A 29 -2.00 7.21 -7.88
N ILE A 30 -1.03 6.53 -8.50
CA ILE A 30 -0.05 5.71 -7.77
C ILE A 30 0.75 6.57 -6.79
N HIS A 31 1.25 7.74 -7.21
CA HIS A 31 1.95 8.65 -6.31
C HIS A 31 1.08 9.13 -5.15
N LYS A 32 -0.18 9.47 -5.41
CA LYS A 32 -1.14 9.88 -4.36
C LYS A 32 -1.41 8.76 -3.36
N SER A 33 -1.71 7.56 -3.85
CA SER A 33 -1.95 6.38 -3.02
C SER A 33 -0.71 6.02 -2.20
N LEU A 34 0.48 6.04 -2.79
CA LEU A 34 1.74 5.75 -2.10
C LEU A 34 2.01 6.75 -0.97
N ASN A 35 1.75 8.04 -1.21
CA ASN A 35 1.87 9.08 -0.19
C ASN A 35 0.86 8.86 0.97
N GLN A 36 -0.39 8.52 0.66
CA GLN A 36 -1.39 8.20 1.67
C GLN A 36 -1.01 6.97 2.50
N THR A 37 -0.60 5.87 1.85
CA THR A 37 -0.14 4.65 2.52
C THR A 37 1.08 4.94 3.39
N THR A 38 2.03 5.76 2.93
CA THR A 38 3.22 6.14 3.71
C THR A 38 2.84 6.95 4.96
N LYS A 39 1.90 7.89 4.84
CA LYS A 39 1.40 8.65 6.01
C LYS A 39 0.70 7.75 7.03
N LEU A 40 -0.12 6.80 6.57
CA LEU A 40 -0.75 5.83 7.46
C LEU A 40 0.29 4.99 8.18
N LEU A 41 1.30 4.48 7.46
CA LEU A 41 2.42 3.73 8.06
C LEU A 41 3.16 4.56 9.11
N GLN A 42 3.39 5.85 8.89
CA GLN A 42 4.01 6.74 9.88
C GLN A 42 3.16 6.95 11.13
N ILE A 43 1.82 7.01 10.99
CA ILE A 43 0.91 7.09 12.14
C ILE A 43 0.97 5.79 12.96
N TYR A 44 1.02 4.64 12.28
CA TYR A 44 1.13 3.36 12.97
C TYR A 44 2.48 3.19 13.66
N ASP A 45 3.58 3.64 13.07
CA ASP A 45 4.91 3.60 13.69
C ASP A 45 4.95 4.34 15.04
N GLN A 46 4.16 5.41 15.19
CA GLN A 46 4.03 6.16 16.45
C GLN A 46 3.09 5.50 17.46
N THR A 47 2.17 4.65 17.01
CA THR A 47 1.09 4.08 17.85
C THR A 47 1.22 2.57 18.09
N GLY A 48 2.14 1.88 17.40
CA GLY A 48 2.38 0.44 17.53
C GLY A 48 2.92 -0.21 16.25
N LYS A 49 2.44 -1.42 15.95
CA LYS A 49 2.83 -2.14 14.73
C LYS A 49 1.93 -1.74 13.57
N ALA A 50 2.56 -1.42 12.44
CA ALA A 50 1.84 -1.17 11.21
C ALA A 50 1.16 -2.45 10.68
N PRO A 51 -0.11 -2.36 10.24
CA PRO A 51 -0.80 -3.45 9.57
C PRO A 51 0.00 -4.02 8.38
N PRO A 52 0.11 -5.36 8.25
CA PRO A 52 0.77 -6.01 7.12
C PRO A 52 0.22 -5.55 5.75
N VAL A 53 -1.08 -5.27 5.68
CA VAL A 53 -1.74 -4.79 4.46
C VAL A 53 -1.21 -3.44 3.97
N LEU A 54 -0.86 -2.52 4.87
CA LEU A 54 -0.32 -1.23 4.48
C LEU A 54 1.11 -1.36 3.94
N GLN A 55 1.89 -2.29 4.49
CA GLN A 55 3.22 -2.61 3.96
C GLN A 55 3.12 -3.23 2.56
N MET A 56 2.21 -4.20 2.37
CA MET A 56 1.94 -4.80 1.07
C MET A 56 1.54 -3.75 0.04
N MET A 57 0.59 -2.87 0.37
CA MET A 57 0.14 -1.81 -0.54
C MET A 57 1.30 -0.89 -0.93
N LYS A 58 2.15 -0.48 0.03
CA LYS A 58 3.33 0.33 -0.25
C LYS A 58 4.27 -0.36 -1.23
N THR A 59 4.58 -1.65 -1.00
CA THR A 59 5.47 -2.42 -1.86
C THR A 59 4.94 -2.54 -3.28
N VAL A 60 3.65 -2.84 -3.45
CA VAL A 60 3.04 -2.98 -4.77
C VAL A 60 3.00 -1.65 -5.52
N LEU A 61 2.59 -0.56 -4.86
CA LEU A 61 2.54 0.76 -5.47
C LEU A 61 3.93 1.27 -5.86
N GLN A 62 4.95 1.02 -5.03
CA GLN A 62 6.34 1.40 -5.34
C GLN A 62 6.86 0.60 -6.54
N ALA A 63 6.67 -0.73 -6.54
CA ALA A 63 7.11 -1.58 -7.65
C ALA A 63 6.46 -1.18 -8.99
N GLU A 64 5.17 -0.85 -8.98
CA GLU A 64 4.45 -0.39 -10.17
C GLU A 64 4.89 1.01 -10.61
N LEU A 65 5.30 1.87 -9.68
CA LEU A 65 5.85 3.18 -10.03
C LEU A 65 7.25 3.05 -10.65
N ASP A 66 8.10 2.21 -10.06
CA ASP A 66 9.47 1.97 -10.50
C ASP A 66 9.49 1.30 -11.88
N SER A 67 8.56 0.38 -12.16
CA SER A 67 8.42 -0.27 -13.47
C SER A 67 8.06 0.69 -14.60
N ARG A 68 7.49 1.85 -14.25
CA ARG A 68 7.04 2.90 -15.18
C ARG A 68 7.99 4.09 -15.23
N GLN A 69 9.05 4.13 -14.41
CA GLN A 69 10.06 5.16 -14.54
C GLN A 69 10.92 4.86 -15.78
N PRO A 70 11.01 5.79 -16.75
CA PRO A 70 12.01 5.68 -17.79
C PRO A 70 13.39 5.77 -17.13
N SER A 71 14.26 4.81 -17.44
CA SER A 71 15.67 4.78 -17.04
C SER A 71 16.41 6.03 -17.49
#